data_AF-A0AAD9NSZ5-F1
#
_entry.id   AF-A0AAD9NSZ5-F1
#
_cell.length_a   1.000
_cell.length_b   1.000
_cell.length_c   1.000
_cell.angle_alpha   90.00
_cell.angle_beta   90.00
_cell.angle_gamma   90.00
#
_symmetry.space_group_name_H-M   'P 1'
#
loop_
_entity.id
_entity.type
_entity.pdbx_description
1 polymer ?
#
loop_
_entity_poly.entity_id
_entity_poly.type
_entity_poly.pdbx_seq_one_letter_code
_entity_poly.pdbx_strand_id
1 'polypeptide(L)'
;MTAKKRHALEEASLKWAKPLIEQSQLAPKQEESLEKKEPHMLHVVYRIKTVRGRPWWEKELIEKLELDGPCNRPVIHKNIPEINKMLREVKHLVRIVPLTFPHGLPEHESDFDHTLVKSNGEFVVQKRLEHFEPESVDETNKWELAEETVKSKLTRTLQTFSVHREYNRAKYEYKYNQDGKEFRYNFNKPQKQ
;
A
#
# COMPACT_ATOMS: atom_id res chain seq x y z
N MET A 1 -15.78 53.83 -5.16
CA MET A 1 -16.80 52.76 -5.34
C MET A 1 -17.32 52.34 -3.97
N THR A 2 -18.64 52.21 -3.82
CA THR A 2 -19.28 51.73 -2.58
C THR A 2 -18.97 50.24 -2.36
N ALA A 3 -18.89 49.79 -1.09
CA ALA A 3 -18.54 48.40 -0.74
C ALA A 3 -19.44 47.37 -1.44
N LYS A 4 -20.75 47.66 -1.55
CA LYS A 4 -21.72 46.83 -2.29
C LYS A 4 -21.37 46.66 -3.77
N LYS A 5 -20.88 47.71 -4.43
CA LYS A 5 -20.46 47.64 -5.85
C LYS A 5 -19.18 46.83 -6.02
N ARG A 6 -18.26 46.84 -5.06
CA ARG A 6 -17.05 46.02 -5.07
C ARG A 6 -17.37 44.53 -4.92
N HIS A 7 -18.21 44.19 -3.94
CA HIS A 7 -18.66 42.82 -3.72
C HIS A 7 -19.40 42.25 -4.94
N ALA A 8 -20.27 43.03 -5.58
CA ALA A 8 -20.96 42.61 -6.81
C ALA A 8 -20.00 42.40 -7.99
N LEU A 9 -18.93 43.19 -8.08
CA LEU A 9 -17.86 43.04 -9.09
C LEU A 9 -17.00 41.81 -8.81
N GLU A 10 -16.68 41.53 -7.55
CA GLU A 10 -15.97 40.32 -7.11
C GLU A 10 -16.80 39.06 -7.33
N GLU A 11 -18.10 39.09 -7.02
CA GLU A 11 -19.00 37.98 -7.31
C GLU A 11 -19.13 37.72 -8.81
N ALA A 12 -19.15 38.78 -9.62
CA ALA A 12 -19.18 38.69 -11.09
C ALA A 12 -17.86 38.16 -11.66
N SER A 13 -16.72 38.58 -11.11
CA SER A 13 -15.39 38.10 -11.51
C SER A 13 -15.11 36.68 -11.00
N LEU A 14 -15.78 36.21 -9.94
CA LEU A 14 -15.69 34.81 -9.49
C LEU A 14 -16.67 33.88 -10.18
N LYS A 15 -17.58 34.37 -11.04
CA LYS A 15 -18.54 33.50 -11.77
C LYS A 15 -17.86 32.39 -12.56
N TRP A 16 -16.70 32.67 -13.18
CA TRP A 16 -15.94 31.67 -13.93
C TRP A 16 -15.24 30.64 -13.03
N ALA A 17 -14.94 31.00 -11.77
CA ALA A 17 -14.24 30.14 -10.81
C ALA A 17 -15.19 29.25 -9.99
N LYS A 18 -16.49 29.57 -9.92
CA LYS A 18 -17.52 28.76 -9.25
C LYS A 18 -17.50 27.26 -9.62
N PRO A 19 -17.50 26.85 -10.91
CA PRO A 19 -17.47 25.44 -11.27
C PRO A 19 -16.18 24.71 -10.85
N LEU A 20 -15.04 25.41 -10.81
CA LEU A 20 -13.77 24.85 -10.33
C LEU A 20 -13.76 24.67 -8.81
N ILE A 21 -14.33 25.63 -8.08
CA ILE A 21 -14.50 25.56 -6.62
C ILE A 21 -15.47 24.42 -6.28
N GLU A 22 -16.57 24.30 -7.02
CA GLU A 22 -17.54 23.22 -6.88
C GLU A 22 -16.92 21.87 -7.20
N GLN A 23 -16.15 21.72 -8.29
CA GLN A 23 -15.38 20.51 -8.56
C GLN A 23 -14.36 20.19 -7.46
N SER A 24 -13.71 21.19 -6.86
CA SER A 24 -12.80 20.97 -5.73
C SER A 24 -13.52 20.56 -4.44
N GLN A 25 -14.79 20.92 -4.29
CA GLN A 25 -15.65 20.54 -3.16
C GLN A 25 -16.34 19.18 -3.38
N LEU A 26 -16.60 18.83 -4.65
CA LEU A 26 -17.35 17.66 -5.10
C LEU A 26 -16.44 16.49 -5.49
N ALA A 27 -15.20 16.77 -5.92
CA ALA A 27 -14.11 15.85 -5.69
C ALA A 27 -14.23 15.45 -4.22
N PRO A 28 -14.20 14.16 -3.88
CA PRO A 28 -14.10 13.82 -2.49
C PRO A 28 -12.85 14.56 -2.02
N LYS A 29 -13.05 15.64 -1.24
CA LYS A 29 -12.26 15.78 -0.05
C LYS A 29 -12.29 14.37 0.46
N GLN A 30 -11.14 13.72 0.46
CA GLN A 30 -10.95 12.68 1.42
C GLN A 30 -11.29 13.41 2.72
N GLU A 31 -12.56 13.33 3.10
CA GLU A 31 -12.97 13.27 4.46
C GLU A 31 -12.10 12.08 4.89
N GLU A 32 -10.85 12.38 5.28
CA GLU A 32 -10.24 11.76 6.42
C GLU A 32 -11.29 11.99 7.48
N SER A 33 -12.28 11.10 7.44
CA SER A 33 -13.37 11.03 8.34
C SER A 33 -12.69 11.17 9.68
N LEU A 34 -13.22 12.04 10.52
CA LEU A 34 -12.92 12.02 11.95
C LEU A 34 -13.38 10.67 12.58
N GLU A 35 -13.55 9.62 11.78
CA GLU A 35 -13.41 8.24 12.17
C GLU A 35 -12.06 8.12 12.85
N LYS A 36 -12.13 7.81 14.14
CA LYS A 36 -10.99 7.49 14.98
C LYS A 36 -10.28 6.29 14.36
N LYS A 37 -9.39 6.55 13.41
CA LYS A 37 -8.53 5.54 12.81
C LYS A 37 -7.77 4.90 13.96
N GLU A 38 -7.84 3.57 14.04
CA GLU A 38 -7.15 2.84 15.09
C GLU A 38 -5.68 3.27 15.10
N PRO A 39 -5.10 3.58 16.27
CA PRO A 39 -3.72 4.00 16.35
C PRO A 39 -2.82 2.86 15.87
N HIS A 40 -1.81 3.18 15.07
CA HIS A 40 -0.82 2.21 14.65
C HIS A 40 0.05 1.77 15.83
N MET A 41 0.45 0.50 15.83
CA MET A 41 1.18 -0.10 16.96
C MET A 41 2.68 0.24 16.95
N LEU A 42 3.26 0.42 15.77
CA LEU A 42 4.70 0.54 15.56
C LEU A 42 5.03 1.80 14.75
N HIS A 43 6.14 2.44 15.11
CA HIS A 43 6.74 3.56 14.40
C HIS A 43 7.96 3.08 13.61
N VAL A 44 8.08 3.55 12.36
CA VAL A 44 9.35 3.56 11.64
C VAL A 44 9.96 4.94 11.80
N VAL A 45 11.14 4.95 12.40
CA VAL A 45 11.82 6.17 12.80
C VAL A 45 13.09 6.31 11.98
N TYR A 46 13.25 7.47 11.33
CA TYR A 46 14.42 7.78 10.52
C TYR A 46 15.12 9.02 11.07
N ARG A 47 16.44 8.97 11.27
CA ARG A 47 17.21 10.18 11.55
C ARG A 47 17.51 10.93 10.25
N ILE A 48 16.89 12.10 10.06
CA ILE A 48 17.10 12.95 8.87
C ILE A 48 18.25 13.94 9.10
N LYS A 49 18.32 14.53 10.30
CA LYS A 49 19.32 15.58 10.61
C LYS A 49 20.50 15.02 11.38
N THR A 50 21.64 15.70 11.25
CA THR A 50 22.87 15.34 11.96
C THR A 50 22.78 15.69 13.44
N VAL A 51 23.46 14.90 14.27
CA VAL A 51 23.57 15.14 15.73
C VAL A 51 24.73 16.07 16.11
N ARG A 52 25.55 16.48 15.14
CA ARG A 52 26.68 17.39 15.38
C ARG A 52 26.17 18.77 15.77
N GLY A 53 26.78 19.36 16.80
CA GLY A 53 26.39 20.68 17.32
C GLY A 53 25.09 20.68 18.14
N ARG A 54 24.52 19.50 18.44
CA ARG A 54 23.36 19.36 19.31
C ARG A 54 23.76 19.26 20.78
N PRO A 55 22.86 19.65 21.70
CA PRO A 55 23.06 19.43 23.12
C PRO A 55 23.35 17.97 23.46
N TRP A 56 24.02 17.75 24.60
CA TRP A 56 24.44 16.42 25.01
C TRP A 56 23.26 15.49 25.30
N TRP A 57 22.16 15.99 25.89
CA TRP A 57 20.97 15.19 26.18
C TRP A 57 20.27 14.68 24.92
N GLU A 58 20.25 15.46 23.82
CA GLU A 58 19.68 14.99 22.54
C GLU A 58 20.50 13.85 21.93
N LYS A 59 21.82 13.88 22.10
CA LYS A 59 22.71 12.79 21.67
C LYS A 59 22.43 11.52 22.46
N GLU A 60 22.30 11.65 23.77
CA GLU A 60 21.97 10.53 24.66
C GLU A 60 20.60 9.91 24.30
N LEU A 61 19.60 10.74 23.98
CA LEU A 61 18.28 10.25 23.52
C LEU A 61 18.37 9.52 22.18
N ILE A 62 19.17 10.02 21.25
CA ILE A 62 19.37 9.38 19.94
C ILE A 62 20.08 8.03 20.09
N GLU A 63 21.04 7.93 21.01
CA GLU A 63 21.70 6.67 21.35
C GLU A 63 20.71 5.68 21.99
N LYS A 64 19.89 6.13 22.95
CA LYS A 64 18.83 5.31 23.55
C LYS A 64 17.76 4.85 22.55
N LEU A 65 17.51 5.64 21.50
CA LEU A 65 16.59 5.29 20.41
C LEU A 65 17.26 4.48 19.29
N GLU A 66 18.54 4.09 19.44
CA GLU A 66 19.31 3.32 18.45
C GLU A 66 19.41 4.03 17.07
N LEU A 67 19.34 5.36 17.06
CA LEU A 67 19.43 6.22 15.88
C LEU A 67 20.83 6.82 15.71
N ASP A 68 21.85 6.26 16.35
CA ASP A 68 23.25 6.69 16.32
C ASP A 68 23.95 6.36 14.98
N GLY A 69 23.49 5.32 14.30
CA GLY A 69 24.01 4.83 13.00
C GLY A 69 23.92 5.82 11.82
N PRO A 70 24.09 5.37 10.57
CA PRO A 70 24.07 6.25 9.40
C PRO A 70 22.72 6.98 9.26
N CYS A 71 22.75 8.21 8.71
CA CYS A 71 21.53 8.96 8.44
C CYS A 71 20.59 8.16 7.52
N ASN A 72 19.28 8.34 7.71
CA ASN A 72 18.21 7.63 7.00
C ASN A 72 18.17 6.10 7.18
N ARG A 73 18.90 5.51 8.13
CA ARG A 73 18.64 4.13 8.56
C ARG A 73 17.29 4.06 9.30
N PRO A 74 16.35 3.18 8.89
CA PRO A 74 15.11 2.96 9.62
C PRO A 74 15.36 2.19 10.91
N VAL A 75 14.69 2.60 11.99
CA VAL A 75 14.62 1.87 13.26
C VAL A 75 13.15 1.74 13.64
N ILE A 76 12.75 0.53 14.06
CA ILE A 76 11.35 0.24 14.41
C ILE A 76 11.19 0.36 15.92
N HIS A 77 10.23 1.17 16.35
CA HIS A 77 9.94 1.43 17.76
C HIS A 77 8.47 1.16 18.08
N LYS A 78 8.19 0.75 19.32
CA LYS A 78 6.81 0.56 19.79
C LYS A 78 6.14 1.90 20.05
N ASN A 79 4.85 2.02 19.74
CA ASN A 79 4.05 3.20 20.07
C ASN A 79 3.63 3.19 21.56
N ILE A 80 4.61 3.39 22.45
CA ILE A 80 4.46 3.43 23.91
C ILE A 80 4.70 4.87 24.40
N PRO A 81 3.97 5.36 25.42
CA PRO A 81 4.11 6.73 25.93
C PRO A 81 5.55 7.13 26.30
N GLU A 82 6.33 6.20 26.84
CA GLU A 82 7.75 6.43 27.19
C GLU A 82 8.59 6.78 25.96
N ILE A 83 8.53 5.94 24.92
CA ILE A 83 9.22 6.17 23.65
C ILE A 83 8.69 7.45 22.98
N ASN A 84 7.38 7.69 23.02
CA ASN A 84 6.77 8.89 22.43
C ASN A 84 7.24 10.18 23.12
N LYS A 85 7.50 10.15 24.43
CA LYS A 85 8.07 11.28 25.15
C LYS A 85 9.48 11.60 24.64
N MET A 86 10.32 10.58 24.48
CA MET A 86 11.68 10.72 23.93
C MET A 86 11.64 11.25 22.50
N LEU A 87 10.82 10.64 21.64
CA LEU A 87 10.64 11.07 20.25
C LEU A 87 10.13 12.51 20.14
N ARG A 88 9.31 12.98 21.09
CA ARG A 88 8.81 14.36 21.12
C ARG A 88 9.92 15.37 21.37
N GLU A 89 10.92 15.03 22.18
CA GLU A 89 12.08 15.90 22.45
C GLU A 89 12.96 16.02 21.20
N VAL A 90 13.23 14.89 20.51
CA VAL A 90 14.06 14.85 19.29
C VAL A 90 13.28 14.97 17.97
N LYS A 91 12.00 15.39 18.01
CA LYS A 91 11.09 15.42 16.85
C LYS A 91 11.61 16.22 15.64
N HIS A 92 12.51 17.16 15.90
CA HIS A 92 13.05 18.06 14.88
C HIS A 92 14.25 17.47 14.13
N LEU A 93 14.80 16.33 14.59
CA LEU A 93 15.90 15.59 13.98
C LEU A 93 15.43 14.35 13.19
N VAL A 94 14.19 13.93 13.44
CA VAL A 94 13.69 12.60 13.12
C VAL A 94 12.42 12.66 12.26
N ARG A 95 12.27 11.72 11.32
CA ARG A 95 11.01 11.42 10.61
C ARG A 95 10.35 10.25 11.31
N ILE A 96 9.06 10.37 11.62
CA ILE A 96 8.27 9.27 12.19
C ILE A 96 7.20 8.92 11.17
N VAL A 97 7.12 7.64 10.81
CA VAL A 97 6.16 7.10 9.86
C VAL A 97 5.45 5.91 10.51
N PRO A 98 4.13 5.76 10.39
CA PRO A 98 3.44 4.58 10.90
C PRO A 98 3.85 3.34 10.09
N LEU A 99 4.11 2.23 10.76
CA LEU A 99 4.37 0.95 10.08
C LEU A 99 3.05 0.29 9.68
N THR A 100 2.91 -0.07 8.41
CA THR A 100 1.71 -0.71 7.84
C THR A 100 2.08 -2.06 7.22
N PHE A 101 1.17 -3.02 7.30
CA PHE A 101 1.38 -4.40 6.84
C PHE A 101 0.39 -4.76 5.72
N PRO A 102 0.62 -4.30 4.47
CA PRO A 102 -0.29 -4.59 3.36
C PRO A 102 -0.42 -6.09 3.06
N HIS A 103 0.64 -6.86 3.28
CA HIS A 103 0.68 -8.32 2.99
C HIS A 103 0.58 -9.19 4.26
N GLY A 104 0.30 -8.58 5.42
CA GLY A 104 0.33 -9.25 6.72
C GLY A 104 1.73 -9.36 7.34
N LEU A 105 1.83 -10.23 8.36
CA LEU A 105 3.09 -10.54 9.03
C LEU A 105 3.80 -11.70 8.31
N PRO A 106 5.13 -11.80 8.40
CA PRO A 106 5.87 -12.97 7.91
C PRO A 106 5.54 -14.17 8.80
N GLU A 107 5.10 -15.28 8.19
CA GLU A 107 4.67 -16.49 8.91
C GLU A 107 5.77 -17.55 8.95
N HIS A 108 6.55 -17.68 7.87
CA HIS A 108 7.61 -18.68 7.74
C HIS A 108 8.99 -18.08 7.96
N GLU A 109 9.93 -18.90 8.46
CA GLU A 109 11.31 -18.45 8.67
C GLU A 109 12.01 -18.05 7.37
N SER A 110 11.67 -18.70 6.26
CA SER A 110 12.16 -18.36 4.92
C SER A 110 11.73 -16.98 4.42
N ASP A 111 10.68 -16.40 5.01
CA ASP A 111 10.17 -15.09 4.60
C ASP A 111 11.01 -13.96 5.20
N PHE A 112 11.71 -14.18 6.33
CA PHE A 112 12.46 -13.12 7.03
C PHE A 112 13.56 -12.50 6.16
N ASP A 113 14.26 -13.33 5.38
CA ASP A 113 15.32 -12.93 4.45
C ASP A 113 14.79 -12.06 3.29
N HIS A 114 13.50 -12.18 3.00
CA HIS A 114 12.83 -11.56 1.86
C HIS A 114 11.86 -10.44 2.32
N THR A 115 12.22 -9.73 3.38
CA THR A 115 11.45 -8.59 3.89
C THR A 115 12.10 -7.25 3.61
N LEU A 116 11.27 -6.23 3.33
CA LEU A 116 11.74 -4.87 3.06
C LEU A 116 10.79 -3.83 3.66
N VAL A 117 11.34 -2.88 4.41
CA VAL A 117 10.62 -1.67 4.85
C VAL A 117 10.81 -0.57 3.81
N LYS A 118 9.74 -0.15 3.14
CA LYS A 118 9.78 1.00 2.22
C LYS A 118 9.88 2.32 2.99
N SER A 119 10.33 3.38 2.30
CA SER A 119 10.37 4.75 2.83
C SER A 119 9.02 5.30 3.28
N ASN A 120 7.94 4.71 2.79
CA ASN A 120 6.54 5.07 3.06
C ASN A 120 6.02 4.42 4.36
N GLY A 121 6.80 3.54 4.99
CA GLY A 121 6.35 2.79 6.18
C GLY A 121 5.56 1.52 5.84
N GLU A 122 5.56 1.07 4.59
CA GLU A 122 5.00 -0.23 4.21
C GLU A 122 6.03 -1.34 4.46
N PHE A 123 5.62 -2.36 5.21
CA PHE A 123 6.35 -3.61 5.36
C PHE A 123 5.97 -4.58 4.24
N VAL A 124 6.88 -4.80 3.30
CA VAL A 124 6.66 -5.72 2.18
C VAL A 124 7.39 -7.03 2.45
N VAL A 125 6.63 -8.12 2.39
CA VAL A 125 7.14 -9.49 2.44
C VAL A 125 7.10 -10.05 1.02
N GLN A 126 8.24 -10.46 0.49
CA GLN A 126 8.32 -11.20 -0.76
C GLN A 126 8.24 -12.69 -0.44
N LYS A 127 7.02 -13.25 -0.50
CA LYS A 127 6.79 -14.68 -0.27
C LYS A 127 7.46 -15.52 -1.35
N ARG A 128 8.20 -16.54 -0.94
CA ARG A 128 8.76 -17.53 -1.87
C ARG A 128 7.62 -18.41 -2.41
N LEU A 129 7.59 -18.61 -3.72
CA LEU A 129 6.66 -19.54 -4.35
C LEU A 129 7.22 -20.96 -4.25
N GLU A 130 6.58 -21.83 -3.49
CA GLU A 130 7.04 -23.23 -3.28
C GLU A 130 7.11 -24.05 -4.58
N HIS A 131 6.24 -23.76 -5.54
CA HIS A 131 6.06 -24.55 -6.76
C HIS A 131 6.40 -23.78 -8.05
N PHE A 132 7.24 -22.74 -7.95
CA PHE A 132 7.67 -21.99 -9.14
C PHE A 132 9.02 -22.49 -9.62
N GLU A 133 8.99 -23.52 -10.46
CA GLU A 133 10.17 -23.91 -11.23
C GLU A 133 10.36 -22.90 -12.38
N PRO A 134 11.54 -22.27 -12.51
CA PRO A 134 11.83 -21.45 -13.69
C PRO A 134 11.77 -22.35 -14.93
N GLU A 135 11.13 -21.87 -16.00
CA GLU A 135 11.07 -22.61 -17.27
C GLU A 135 12.48 -22.98 -17.72
N SER A 136 12.77 -24.29 -17.79
CA SER A 136 13.82 -24.79 -18.68
C SER A 136 13.25 -24.69 -20.09
N VAL A 137 13.58 -23.60 -20.79
CA VAL A 137 13.20 -23.47 -22.20
C VAL A 137 14.08 -24.42 -22.99
N ASP A 138 13.55 -25.61 -23.30
CA ASP A 138 14.19 -26.52 -24.26
C ASP A 138 14.06 -25.89 -25.66
N GLU A 139 15.03 -25.05 -26.03
CA GLU A 139 15.01 -24.28 -27.27
C GLU A 139 14.90 -25.17 -28.52
N THR A 140 15.35 -26.43 -28.42
CA THR A 140 15.34 -27.42 -29.50
C THR A 140 13.93 -27.79 -29.96
N ASN A 141 12.97 -27.88 -29.04
CA ASN A 141 11.63 -28.42 -29.32
C ASN A 141 10.53 -27.36 -29.21
N LYS A 142 10.91 -26.08 -29.30
CA LYS A 142 10.02 -24.91 -29.13
C LYS A 142 8.76 -24.93 -30.00
N TRP A 143 8.83 -25.57 -31.17
CA TRP A 143 7.75 -25.63 -32.16
C TRP A 143 7.01 -26.97 -32.19
N GLU A 144 7.46 -27.96 -31.42
CA GLU A 144 6.82 -29.27 -31.37
C GLU A 144 5.65 -29.25 -30.40
N LEU A 145 4.47 -29.68 -30.87
CA LEU A 145 3.26 -29.74 -30.06
C LEU A 145 3.08 -31.14 -29.44
N ALA A 146 4.07 -31.59 -28.67
CA ALA A 146 3.99 -32.85 -27.93
C ALA A 146 3.00 -32.75 -26.75
N GLU A 147 2.41 -33.88 -26.35
CA GLU A 147 1.44 -33.93 -25.24
C GLU A 147 2.04 -33.42 -23.92
N GLU A 148 3.31 -33.76 -23.65
CA GLU A 148 4.05 -33.32 -22.47
C GLU A 148 4.22 -31.80 -22.42
N THR A 149 4.56 -31.19 -23.56
CA THR A 149 4.68 -29.73 -23.71
C THR A 149 3.35 -29.03 -23.42
N VAL A 150 2.23 -29.60 -23.91
CA VAL A 150 0.88 -29.06 -23.65
C VAL A 150 0.53 -29.19 -22.17
N LYS A 151 0.78 -30.35 -21.54
CA LYS A 151 0.53 -30.57 -20.11
C LYS A 151 1.33 -29.60 -19.25
N SER A 152 2.62 -29.44 -19.51
CA SER A 152 3.52 -28.50 -18.81
C SER A 152 3.03 -27.04 -18.95
N LYS A 153 2.63 -26.64 -20.15
CA LYS A 153 2.09 -25.29 -20.37
C LYS A 153 0.77 -25.05 -19.63
N LEU A 154 -0.10 -26.06 -19.55
CA LEU A 154 -1.35 -25.98 -18.80
C LEU A 154 -1.11 -25.90 -17.30
N THR A 155 -0.26 -26.76 -16.73
CA THR A 155 0.09 -26.73 -15.30
C THR A 155 0.68 -25.37 -14.93
N ARG A 156 1.58 -24.83 -15.76
CA ARG A 156 2.12 -23.48 -15.56
C ARG A 156 1.05 -22.40 -15.62
N THR A 157 0.16 -22.43 -16.60
CA THR A 157 -0.94 -21.47 -16.72
C THR A 157 -1.82 -21.49 -15.45
N LEU A 158 -2.11 -22.68 -14.91
CA LEU A 158 -2.86 -22.85 -13.68
C LEU A 158 -2.10 -22.32 -12.45
N GLN A 159 -0.80 -22.58 -12.35
CA GLN A 159 0.06 -22.05 -11.28
C GLN A 159 0.12 -20.52 -11.31
N THR A 160 0.39 -19.93 -12.47
CA THR A 160 0.41 -18.47 -12.66
C THR A 160 -0.94 -17.85 -12.32
N PHE A 161 -2.04 -18.46 -12.75
CA PHE A 161 -3.39 -18.01 -12.38
C PHE A 161 -3.62 -18.07 -10.87
N SER A 162 -3.20 -19.16 -10.20
CA SER A 162 -3.30 -19.32 -8.75
C SER A 162 -2.56 -18.21 -8.00
N VAL A 163 -1.31 -17.93 -8.37
CA VAL A 163 -0.46 -16.89 -7.76
C VAL A 163 -1.07 -15.50 -7.95
N HIS A 164 -1.57 -15.19 -9.15
CA HIS A 164 -2.15 -13.88 -9.43
C HIS A 164 -3.61 -13.76 -9.00
N ARG A 165 -4.23 -14.80 -8.44
CA ARG A 165 -5.65 -14.78 -8.05
C ARG A 165 -5.98 -13.66 -7.08
N GLU A 166 -5.04 -13.33 -6.18
CA GLU A 166 -5.18 -12.23 -5.21
C GLU A 166 -5.22 -10.85 -5.90
N TYR A 167 -4.40 -10.66 -6.94
CA TYR A 167 -4.30 -9.41 -7.69
C TYR A 167 -5.40 -9.27 -8.76
N ASN A 168 -5.82 -10.40 -9.34
CA ASN A 168 -6.81 -10.47 -10.41
C ASN A 168 -8.21 -10.70 -9.86
N ARG A 169 -8.64 -9.95 -8.84
CA ARG A 169 -10.03 -9.98 -8.42
C ARG A 169 -10.89 -9.36 -9.53
N ALA A 170 -11.97 -10.03 -9.91
CA ALA A 170 -12.91 -9.47 -10.86
C ALA A 170 -13.46 -8.15 -10.30
N LYS A 171 -13.11 -7.02 -10.93
CA LYS A 171 -13.59 -5.68 -10.54
C LYS A 171 -15.13 -5.60 -10.57
N TYR A 172 -15.75 -6.39 -11.43
CA TYR A 172 -17.18 -6.54 -11.56
C TYR A 172 -17.54 -8.02 -11.61
N GLU A 173 -18.24 -8.51 -10.58
CA GLU A 173 -18.98 -9.76 -10.67
C GLU A 173 -20.36 -9.44 -11.26
N TYR A 174 -20.50 -9.64 -12.57
CA TYR A 174 -21.79 -9.49 -13.22
C TYR A 174 -22.73 -10.59 -12.74
N LYS A 175 -23.64 -10.24 -11.83
CA LYS A 175 -24.71 -11.15 -11.39
C LYS A 175 -25.69 -11.45 -12.51
N TYR A 176 -25.85 -10.52 -13.45
CA TYR A 176 -26.81 -10.59 -14.53
C TYR A 176 -26.11 -10.42 -15.88
N ASN A 177 -26.57 -11.18 -16.86
CA ASN A 177 -26.21 -10.98 -18.26
C ASN A 177 -26.76 -9.65 -18.79
N GLN A 178 -26.37 -9.26 -20.01
CA GLN A 178 -26.97 -8.11 -20.71
C GLN A 178 -28.51 -8.22 -20.83
N ASP A 179 -29.03 -9.45 -20.85
CA ASP A 179 -30.48 -9.75 -20.84
C ASP A 179 -31.14 -9.68 -19.44
N GLY A 180 -30.42 -9.29 -18.39
CA GLY A 180 -30.93 -9.21 -17.01
C GLY A 180 -31.15 -10.56 -16.31
N LYS A 181 -30.67 -11.68 -16.89
CA LYS A 181 -30.79 -13.03 -16.31
C LYS A 181 -29.50 -13.47 -15.63
N GLU A 182 -29.62 -14.18 -14.51
CA GLU A 182 -28.46 -14.64 -13.73
C GLU A 182 -27.67 -15.77 -14.41
N PHE A 183 -28.36 -16.64 -15.17
CA PHE A 183 -27.75 -17.82 -15.77
C PHE A 183 -27.68 -17.73 -17.30
N ARG A 184 -26.51 -18.06 -17.86
CA ARG A 184 -26.34 -18.26 -19.31
C ARG A 184 -26.80 -19.65 -19.70
N TYR A 185 -27.95 -19.72 -20.36
CA TYR A 185 -28.48 -20.94 -20.97
C TYR A 185 -28.64 -22.10 -19.96
N ASN A 186 -29.30 -23.18 -20.36
CA ASN A 186 -29.83 -24.18 -19.42
C ASN A 186 -28.78 -25.09 -18.75
N PHE A 187 -27.48 -24.86 -18.95
CA PHE A 187 -26.42 -25.76 -18.48
C PHE A 187 -26.10 -25.64 -16.98
N ASN A 188 -26.34 -24.47 -16.35
CA ASN A 188 -25.99 -24.23 -14.93
C ASN A 188 -27.20 -23.97 -14.03
N LYS A 189 -28.42 -24.35 -14.45
CA LYS A 189 -29.60 -24.22 -13.56
C LYS A 189 -29.53 -25.31 -12.48
N PRO A 190 -29.82 -25.00 -11.21
CA PRO A 190 -30.07 -26.04 -10.22
C PRO A 190 -31.26 -26.88 -10.70
N GLN A 191 -31.13 -28.21 -10.68
CA GLN A 191 -32.26 -29.10 -10.97
C GLN A 191 -33.34 -28.83 -9.92
N LYS A 192 -34.55 -28.46 -10.37
CA LYS A 192 -35.69 -28.31 -9.45
C LYS A 192 -35.98 -29.68 -8.86
N GLN A 193 -35.89 -29.77 -7.53
CA GLN A 193 -36.37 -30.90 -6.73
C GLN A 193 -37.87 -31.08 -6.92
#